data_AF-A0A4V1L3K1-F1
#
_entry.id   AF-A0A4V1L3K1-F1
#
_cell.length_a   1.000
_cell.length_b   1.000
_cell.length_c   1.000
_cell.angle_alpha   90.00
_cell.angle_beta   90.00
_cell.angle_gamma   90.00
#
_symmetry.space_group_name_H-M   'P 1'
#
loop_
_entity.id
_entity.type
_entity.pdbx_description
1 polymer ?
#
loop_
_entity_poly.entity_id
_entity_poly.type
_entity_poly.pdbx_seq_one_letter_code
_entity_poly.pdbx_strand_id
1 'polypeptide(L)' 'MTALIPRLAIARDQAPTAEEKEACMEDVFRLCSSHIPDPTAITACLRSRQASLSQQCRYVISVRDTGKKSSDSK' A
#
# COMPACT_ATOMS: atom_id res chain seq x y z
N MET A 1 -31.84 -12.30 -27.06
CA MET A 1 -30.45 -12.79 -27.11
C MET A 1 -29.55 -11.75 -26.44
N THR A 2 -29.53 -11.69 -25.11
CA THR A 2 -28.76 -10.68 -24.37
C THR A 2 -27.44 -11.30 -23.94
N ALA A 3 -26.33 -10.82 -24.50
CA ALA A 3 -24.99 -11.34 -24.22
C ALA A 3 -24.57 -11.01 -22.78
N LEU A 4 -24.20 -12.03 -21.99
CA LEU A 4 -23.47 -11.86 -20.74
C LEU A 4 -22.05 -11.38 -21.08
N ILE A 5 -21.78 -10.10 -20.84
CA ILE A 5 -20.42 -9.56 -20.84
C ILE A 5 -19.88 -9.76 -19.41
N PRO A 6 -18.86 -10.61 -19.20
CA PRO A 6 -18.25 -10.73 -17.88
C PRO A 6 -17.57 -9.41 -17.54
N ARG A 7 -17.86 -8.88 -16.34
CA ARG A 7 -17.16 -7.72 -15.78
C ARG A 7 -15.68 -8.07 -15.63
N LEU A 8 -14.85 -7.54 -16.52
CA LEU A 8 -13.41 -7.59 -16.35
C LEU A 8 -13.05 -6.74 -15.14
N ALA A 9 -12.90 -7.38 -13.99
CA ALA A 9 -12.43 -6.74 -12.76
C ALA A 9 -10.99 -6.29 -13.02
N ILE A 10 -10.81 -5.00 -13.32
CA ILE A 10 -9.48 -4.41 -13.39
C ILE A 10 -8.99 -4.30 -11.94
N ALA A 11 -8.31 -5.33 -11.47
CA ALA A 11 -7.55 -5.28 -10.23
C ALA A 11 -6.42 -4.27 -10.45
N ARG A 12 -6.66 -3.05 -9.98
CA ARG A 12 -5.70 -1.95 -10.03
C ARG A 12 -4.66 -2.22 -8.95
N ASP A 13 -3.61 -2.98 -9.29
CA ASP A 13 -2.36 -3.01 -8.53
C ASP A 13 -1.67 -1.64 -8.71
N GLN A 14 -2.26 -0.62 -8.08
CA GLN A 14 -1.82 0.75 -8.21
C GLN A 14 -0.61 0.97 -7.32
N ALA A 15 0.52 1.22 -7.98
CA ALA A 15 1.71 1.76 -7.34
C ALA A 15 1.32 2.98 -6.46
N PRO A 16 2.02 3.20 -5.34
CA PRO A 16 1.84 4.39 -4.52
C PRO A 16 1.86 5.66 -5.35
N THR A 17 0.77 6.44 -5.25
CA THR A 17 0.76 7.79 -5.81
C THR A 17 1.83 8.62 -5.10
N ALA A 18 2.27 9.71 -5.73
CA ALA A 18 3.23 10.61 -5.11
C ALA A 18 2.70 11.12 -3.76
N GLU A 19 1.42 11.51 -3.70
CA GLU A 19 0.75 11.96 -2.48
C GLU A 19 0.76 10.91 -1.37
N GLU A 20 0.51 9.64 -1.70
CA GLU A 20 0.56 8.53 -0.72
C GLU A 20 1.98 8.30 -0.20
N LYS A 21 2.99 8.44 -1.07
CA LYS A 21 4.40 8.35 -0.67
C LYS A 21 4.78 9.49 0.26
N GLU A 22 4.38 10.72 -0.07
CA GLU A 22 4.65 11.91 0.75
C GLU A 22 3.97 11.82 2.10
N ALA A 23 2.73 11.33 2.16
CA ALA A 23 2.01 11.11 3.42
C ALA A 23 2.75 10.13 4.36
N CYS A 24 3.48 9.16 3.80
CA CYS A 24 4.30 8.22 4.55
C CYS A 24 5.77 8.64 4.68
N MET A 25 6.23 9.66 3.94
CA MET A 25 7.64 9.95 3.78
C MET A 25 8.30 10.30 5.12
N GLU A 26 7.67 11.18 5.91
CA GLU A 26 8.17 11.57 7.22
C GLU A 26 8.24 10.38 8.20
N ASP A 27 7.21 9.52 8.21
CA ASP A 27 7.19 8.31 9.03
C ASP A 27 8.29 7.32 8.60
N VAL A 28 8.53 7.19 7.29
CA VAL A 28 9.62 6.35 6.78
C VAL A 28 10.96 6.88 7.24
N PHE A 29 11.24 8.18 7.10
CA PHE A 29 12.51 8.76 7.54
C PHE A 29 12.70 8.68 9.06
N ARG A 30 11.62 8.82 9.85
CA ARG A 30 11.70 8.80 11.31
C ARG A 30 11.77 7.39 11.91
N LEU A 31 11.02 6.44 11.35
CA LEU A 31 10.82 5.10 11.92
C LEU A 31 11.48 3.97 11.14
N CYS A 32 11.67 4.14 9.83
CA CYS A 32 12.10 3.10 8.90
C CYS A 32 13.32 3.52 8.05
N SER A 33 14.07 4.55 8.45
CA SER A 33 15.21 5.09 7.68
C SER A 33 16.29 4.06 7.39
N SER A 34 16.47 3.09 8.29
CA SER A 34 17.40 1.97 8.11
C SER A 34 17.06 1.05 6.92
N HIS A 35 15.84 1.15 6.38
CA HIS A 35 15.39 0.36 5.24
C HIS A 35 15.48 1.12 3.91
N ILE A 36 15.83 2.41 3.92
CA ILE A 36 16.03 3.19 2.69
C ILE A 36 17.30 2.66 1.99
N PRO A 37 17.27 2.40 0.66
CA PRO A 37 16.22 2.76 -0.31
C PRO A 37 15.23 1.64 -0.68
N ASP A 38 15.17 0.53 0.07
CA ASP A 38 14.37 -0.63 -0.28
C ASP A 38 12.86 -0.43 -0.02
N PRO A 39 12.01 -0.28 -1.06
CA PRO A 39 10.60 0.01 -0.88
C PRO A 39 9.81 -1.14 -0.24
N THR A 40 10.26 -2.39 -0.41
CA THR A 40 9.58 -3.58 0.11
C THR A 40 9.76 -3.67 1.63
N ALA A 41 10.99 -3.51 2.11
CA ALA A 41 11.37 -3.46 3.51
C ALA A 41 10.78 -2.22 4.19
N ILE A 42 10.75 -1.07 3.52
CA ILE A 42 10.03 0.11 4.02
C ILE A 42 8.55 -0.21 4.24
N THR A 43 7.87 -0.79 3.25
CA THR A 43 6.44 -1.13 3.37
C THR A 43 6.21 -2.16 4.49
N ALA A 44 7.09 -3.14 4.65
CA ALA A 44 7.03 -4.10 5.75
C ALA A 44 7.24 -3.42 7.12
N CYS A 45 8.21 -2.51 7.22
CA CYS A 45 8.46 -1.73 8.43
C CYS A 45 7.25 -0.85 8.80
N LEU A 46 6.64 -0.16 7.83
CA LEU A 46 5.42 0.62 8.03
C LEU A 46 4.26 -0.26 8.51
N ARG A 47 4.05 -1.44 7.90
CA ARG A 47 3.03 -2.40 8.36
C ARG A 47 3.24 -2.84 9.80
N SER A 48 4.49 -3.10 10.20
CA SER A 48 4.81 -3.49 11.58
C SER A 48 4.65 -2.33 12.57
N ARG A 49 4.82 -1.08 12.11
CA ARG A 49 4.79 0.12 12.95
C ARG A 49 3.52 0.93 12.82
N GLN A 50 2.41 0.33 12.35
CA GLN A 50 1.13 1.01 12.14
C GLN A 50 0.69 1.85 13.35
N ALA A 51 0.88 1.38 14.59
CA ALA A 51 0.54 2.14 15.79
C ALA A 51 1.32 3.46 15.94
N SER A 52 2.53 3.55 15.38
CA SER A 52 3.44 4.70 15.49
C SER A 52 3.42 5.62 14.26
N LEU A 53 2.73 5.24 13.17
CA LEU A 53 2.61 6.06 11.96
C LEU A 53 1.67 7.25 12.19
N SER A 54 1.83 8.31 11.41
CA SER A 54 0.81 9.34 11.23
C SER A 54 -0.52 8.74 10.78
N GLN A 55 -1.63 9.42 11.07
CA GLN A 55 -2.97 8.96 10.66
C GLN A 55 -3.07 8.77 9.14
N GLN A 56 -2.42 9.64 8.36
CA GLN A 56 -2.51 9.62 6.91
C GLN A 56 -1.76 8.42 6.34
N CYS A 57 -0.52 8.18 6.81
CA CYS A 57 0.24 7.01 6.36
C CYS A 57 -0.43 5.69 6.79
N ARG A 58 -1.02 5.65 8.00
CA ARG A 58 -1.79 4.49 8.46
C ARG A 58 -2.95 4.16 7.53
N TYR A 59 -3.68 5.17 7.08
CA TYR A 59 -4.79 5.01 6.14
C TYR A 59 -4.31 4.46 4.79
N VAL A 60 -3.21 4.99 4.25
CA VAL A 60 -2.62 4.49 3.00
C VAL A 60 -2.24 3.01 3.11
N ILE A 61 -1.56 2.64 4.20
CA ILE A 61 -1.13 1.26 4.43
C ILE A 61 -2.31 0.32 4.63
N SER A 62 -3.36 0.73 5.36
CA SER A 62 -4.55 -0.11 5.59
C SER A 62 -5.37 -0.32 4.32
N VAL A 63 -5.56 0.74 3.51
CA VAL A 63 -6.23 0.62 2.19
C VAL A 63 -5.45 -0.31 1.27
N ARG A 64 -4.12 -0.21 1.24
CA ARG A 64 -3.27 -1.11 0.45
C ARG A 64 -3.27 -2.55 0.92
N ASP A 65 -3.32 -2.77 2.24
CA ASP A 65 -3.36 -4.12 2.81
C ASP A 65 -4.67 -4.84 2.44
N THR A 66 -5.79 -4.11 2.51
CA THR A 66 -7.10 -4.64 2.10
C THR A 66 -7.19 -4.94 0.59
N GLY A 67 -6.50 -4.17 -0.26
CA GLY A 67 -6.44 -4.42 -1.71
C GLY A 67 -5.60 -5.64 -2.11
N LYS A 68 -4.60 -6.03 -1.32
CA LYS A 68 -3.66 -7.13 -1.64
C LYS A 68 -4.26 -8.53 -1.44
N LYS A 69 -5.44 -8.64 -0.81
CA LYS A 69 -6.13 -9.92 -0.58
C LYS A 69 -6.68 -10.58 -1.87
N SER A 70 -6.52 -9.96 -3.03
CA SER A 70 -7.01 -10.48 -4.32
C SER A 70 -5.91 -10.98 -5.27
N SER A 71 -4.63 -10.79 -4.94
CA SER A 71 -3.51 -11.09 -5.87
C SER A 71 -2.57 -12.21 -5.41
N ASP A 72 -2.76 -12.76 -4.21
CA ASP A 72 -2.07 -13.99 -3.78
C ASP A 72 -2.83 -15.21 -4.31
N SER A 73 -2.73 -15.44 -5.62
CA SER A 73 -3.12 -16.68 -6.28
C SER A 73 -2.22 -16.89 -7.48
N LYS A 74 -0.99 -17.35 -7.21
CA LYS A 74 -0.39 -18.43 -7.98
C LYS A 74 0.66 -19.17 -7.17
#